data_AF-A0A7X0VW87-F1
#
_entry.id   AF-A0A7X0VW87-F1
#
_cell.length_a   1.000
_cell.length_b   1.000
_cell.length_c   1.000
_cell.angle_alpha   90.00
_cell.angle_beta   90.00
_cell.angle_gamma   90.00
#
_symmetry.space_group_name_H-M   'P 1'
#
loop_
_entity.id
_entity.type
_entity.pdbx_description
1 polymer ?
#
loop_
_entity_poly.entity_id
_entity_poly.type
_entity_poly.pdbx_seq_one_letter_code
_entity_poly.pdbx_strand_id
1 'polypeptide(L)'
;MNREQLLTEMLVLSKRVFELDFDRDEDLAELERIQQRQSDIRAIYDRLSSEDGQEPTQKLRDLAHEITGLETENVIRMQEFKSKLEQTRRDIQSAKRVKNVYENSYIQGFGYFIDSHK
;
A
#
# COMPACT_ATOMS: atom_id res chain seq x y z
N MET A 1 3.59 -23.48 -18.51
CA MET A 1 3.67 -23.35 -17.04
C MET A 1 2.45 -24.06 -16.46
N ASN A 2 2.63 -24.91 -15.45
CA ASN A 2 1.50 -25.64 -14.83
C ASN A 2 0.95 -24.89 -13.59
N ARG A 3 -0.19 -25.33 -13.05
CA ARG A 3 -0.87 -24.71 -11.90
C ARG A 3 0.04 -24.61 -10.66
N GLU A 4 0.87 -25.63 -10.42
CA GLU A 4 1.80 -25.64 -9.28
C GLU A 4 2.91 -24.59 -9.43
N GLN A 5 3.49 -24.46 -10.63
CA GLN A 5 4.50 -23.44 -10.92
C GLN A 5 3.93 -22.03 -10.75
N LEU A 6 2.69 -21.80 -11.20
CA LEU A 6 1.99 -20.52 -11.03
C LEU A 6 1.80 -20.16 -9.56
N LEU A 7 1.31 -21.10 -8.73
CA LEU A 7 1.14 -20.85 -7.30
C LEU A 7 2.48 -20.70 -6.58
N THR A 8 3.51 -21.44 -6.99
CA THR A 8 4.85 -21.28 -6.41
C THR A 8 5.43 -19.89 -6.73
N GLU A 9 5.27 -19.41 -7.95
CA GLU A 9 5.66 -18.06 -8.34
C GLU A 9 4.86 -17.01 -7.56
N MET A 10 3.55 -17.18 -7.44
CA MET A 10 2.70 -16.31 -6.63
C MET A 10 3.18 -16.24 -5.18
N LEU A 11 3.55 -17.37 -4.59
CA LEU A 11 4.06 -17.44 -3.23
C LEU A 11 5.36 -16.65 -3.07
N VAL A 12 6.29 -16.78 -4.02
CA VAL A 12 7.54 -16.01 -4.04
C VAL A 12 7.25 -14.51 -4.13
N LEU A 13 6.32 -14.11 -4.99
CA LEU A 13 5.90 -12.72 -5.13
C LEU A 13 5.26 -12.18 -3.84
N SER A 14 4.38 -12.95 -3.19
CA SER A 14 3.75 -12.55 -1.92
C SER A 14 4.77 -12.42 -0.79
N LYS A 15 5.80 -13.28 -0.74
CA LYS A 15 6.94 -13.13 0.19
C LYS A 15 7.75 -11.88 -0.12
N ARG A 16 7.97 -11.58 -1.40
CA ARG A 16 8.70 -10.39 -1.81
C ARG A 16 7.97 -9.10 -1.45
N VAL A 17 6.64 -9.06 -1.58
CA VAL A 17 5.82 -7.94 -1.06
C VAL A 17 6.02 -7.79 0.45
N PHE A 18 6.10 -8.90 1.18
CA PHE A 18 6.34 -8.88 2.62
C PHE A 18 7.73 -8.31 2.98
N GLU A 19 8.71 -8.39 2.09
CA GLU A 19 10.04 -7.83 2.34
C GLU A 19 10.16 -6.34 1.99
N LEU A 20 9.17 -5.76 1.30
CA LEU A 20 9.22 -4.36 0.92
C LEU A 20 9.14 -3.41 2.13
N ASP A 21 9.92 -2.35 2.04
CA ASP A 21 9.90 -1.21 2.95
C ASP A 21 9.10 -0.07 2.33
N PHE A 22 7.84 0.09 2.75
CA PHE A 22 6.94 1.09 2.18
C PHE A 22 7.37 2.55 2.43
N ASP A 23 8.35 2.80 3.30
CA ASP A 23 8.95 4.12 3.48
C ASP A 23 9.93 4.50 2.34
N ARG A 24 10.22 3.58 1.40
CA ARG A 24 11.13 3.80 0.27
C ARG A 24 10.38 3.88 -1.06
N ASP A 25 10.60 4.96 -1.81
CA ASP A 25 9.97 5.17 -3.12
C ASP A 25 10.30 4.06 -4.14
N GLU A 26 11.51 3.50 -4.08
CA GLU A 26 11.95 2.39 -4.95
C GLU A 26 11.12 1.12 -4.73
N ASP A 27 10.77 0.85 -3.47
CA ASP A 27 9.99 -0.32 -3.07
C ASP A 27 8.50 -0.16 -3.43
N LEU A 28 8.00 1.08 -3.50
CA LEU A 28 6.66 1.36 -4.02
C LEU A 28 6.56 1.09 -5.53
N ALA A 29 7.57 1.47 -6.30
CA ALA A 29 7.61 1.15 -7.73
C ALA A 29 7.74 -0.37 -7.97
N GLU A 30 8.49 -1.07 -7.11
CA GLU A 30 8.59 -2.53 -7.18
C GLU A 30 7.26 -3.21 -6.78
N LEU A 31 6.53 -2.67 -5.80
CA LEU A 31 5.21 -3.15 -5.42
C LEU A 31 4.25 -3.16 -6.61
N GLU A 32 4.20 -2.08 -7.39
CA GLU A 32 3.34 -1.98 -8.58
C GLU A 32 3.68 -3.07 -9.62
N ARG A 33 4.98 -3.30 -9.86
CA ARG A 33 5.44 -4.36 -10.77
C ARG A 33 5.05 -5.75 -10.27
N ILE A 34 5.22 -6.01 -8.98
CA ILE A 34 4.84 -7.28 -8.37
C ILE A 34 3.33 -7.49 -8.51
N GLN A 35 2.52 -6.49 -8.19
CA GLN A 35 1.05 -6.56 -8.30
C GLN A 35 0.59 -6.83 -9.74
N GLN A 36 1.22 -6.17 -10.72
CA GLN A 36 0.94 -6.46 -12.13
C GLN A 36 1.25 -7.91 -12.47
N ARG A 37 2.41 -8.43 -12.02
CA ARG A 37 2.79 -9.82 -12.27
C ARG A 37 1.84 -10.82 -11.58
N GLN A 38 1.43 -10.54 -10.35
CA GLN A 38 0.44 -11.36 -9.64
C GLN A 38 -0.91 -11.37 -10.39
N SER A 39 -1.33 -10.24 -10.95
CA SER A 39 -2.52 -10.14 -11.81
C SER A 39 -2.43 -11.04 -13.04
N ASP A 40 -1.29 -11.01 -13.74
CA ASP A 40 -1.05 -11.84 -14.91
C ASP A 40 -1.08 -13.34 -14.56
N ILE A 41 -0.42 -13.73 -13.47
CA ILE A 41 -0.40 -15.12 -12.97
C ILE A 41 -1.83 -15.59 -12.67
N ARG A 42 -2.63 -14.75 -12.00
CA ARG A 42 -4.02 -15.07 -11.67
C ARG A 42 -4.85 -15.30 -12.92
N ALA A 43 -4.73 -14.44 -13.92
CA ALA A 43 -5.44 -14.60 -15.19
C ALA A 43 -5.07 -15.92 -15.91
N ILE A 44 -3.79 -16.30 -15.88
CA ILE A 44 -3.33 -17.58 -16.45
C ILE A 44 -3.86 -18.76 -15.63
N TYR A 45 -3.81 -18.66 -14.30
CA TYR A 45 -4.28 -19.71 -13.40
C TYR A 45 -5.79 -19.95 -13.55
N ASP A 46 -6.59 -18.90 -13.64
CA ASP A 46 -8.04 -18.98 -13.82
C ASP A 46 -8.40 -19.65 -15.16
N ARG A 47 -7.67 -19.30 -16.24
CA ARG A 47 -7.84 -19.94 -17.55
C ARG A 47 -7.54 -21.44 -17.49
N LEU A 48 -6.39 -21.84 -16.95
CA LEU A 48 -6.03 -23.25 -16.80
C LEU A 48 -7.04 -24.01 -15.92
N SER A 49 -7.55 -23.34 -14.89
CA SER A 49 -8.53 -23.92 -13.97
C SER A 49 -9.87 -24.21 -14.66
N SER A 50 -10.27 -23.36 -15.61
CA SER A 50 -11.50 -23.52 -16.38
C SER A 50 -11.40 -24.59 -17.48
N GLU A 51 -10.20 -24.86 -18.00
CA GLU A 51 -9.97 -25.79 -19.11
C GLU A 51 -9.79 -27.24 -18.64
N ASP A 52 -9.12 -27.46 -17.50
CA ASP A 52 -8.71 -28.81 -17.07
C ASP A 52 -9.84 -29.57 -16.33
N GLY A 53 -10.80 -28.87 -15.73
CA GLY A 53 -11.90 -29.46 -14.94
C GLY A 53 -11.46 -30.32 -13.74
N GLN A 54 -10.16 -30.47 -13.51
CA GLN A 54 -9.60 -31.27 -12.43
C GLN A 54 -9.68 -30.53 -11.10
N GLU A 55 -10.18 -31.27 -10.10
CA GLU A 55 -10.14 -30.89 -8.70
C GLU A 55 -8.70 -30.55 -8.28
N PRO A 56 -8.49 -29.47 -7.50
CA PRO A 56 -7.18 -29.13 -6.99
C PRO A 56 -6.59 -30.27 -6.16
N THR A 57 -5.30 -30.56 -6.34
CA THR A 57 -4.58 -31.47 -5.47
C THR A 57 -4.40 -30.86 -4.08
N GLN A 58 -4.12 -31.69 -3.07
CA GLN A 58 -3.86 -31.19 -1.71
C GLN A 58 -2.72 -30.17 -1.68
N LYS A 59 -1.64 -30.43 -2.43
CA LYS A 59 -0.50 -29.52 -2.55
C LYS A 59 -0.90 -28.14 -3.10
N LEU A 60 -1.78 -28.08 -4.10
CA LEU A 60 -2.27 -26.81 -4.64
C LEU A 60 -3.12 -26.07 -3.60
N ARG A 61 -3.92 -26.78 -2.79
CA ARG A 61 -4.68 -26.18 -1.69
C ARG A 61 -3.77 -25.63 -0.61
N ASP A 62 -2.72 -26.37 -0.23
CA ASP A 62 -1.77 -25.94 0.79
C ASP A 62 -1.02 -24.67 0.34
N LEU A 63 -0.55 -24.63 -0.92
CA LEU A 63 0.06 -23.44 -1.51
C LEU A 63 -0.91 -22.25 -1.54
N ALA A 64 -2.16 -22.45 -1.97
CA ALA A 64 -3.17 -21.40 -2.00
C ALA A 64 -3.45 -20.84 -0.59
N HIS A 65 -3.48 -21.70 0.43
CA HIS A 65 -3.65 -21.28 1.80
C HIS A 65 -2.44 -20.46 2.30
N GLU A 66 -1.21 -20.87 2.01
CA GLU A 66 0.00 -20.10 2.39
C GLU A 66 0.01 -18.71 1.72
N ILE A 67 -0.30 -18.65 0.42
CA ILE A 67 -0.41 -17.40 -0.33
C ILE A 67 -1.46 -16.48 0.30
N THR A 68 -2.65 -17.01 0.59
CA THR A 68 -3.75 -16.23 1.17
C THR A 68 -3.38 -15.66 2.54
N GLY A 69 -2.67 -16.45 3.36
CA GLY A 69 -2.17 -16.00 4.66
C GLY A 69 -1.20 -14.82 4.52
N LEU A 70 -0.21 -14.94 3.63
CA LEU A 70 0.76 -13.87 3.37
C LEU A 70 0.11 -12.63 2.76
N GLU A 71 -0.82 -12.79 1.82
CA GLU A 71 -1.54 -11.66 1.23
C GLU A 71 -2.38 -10.91 2.26
N THR A 72 -3.01 -11.64 3.19
CA THR A 72 -3.75 -11.03 4.30
C THR A 72 -2.84 -10.18 5.17
N GLU A 73 -1.65 -10.70 5.52
CA GLU A 73 -0.66 -9.97 6.30
C GLU A 73 -0.12 -8.74 5.57
N ASN A 74 0.16 -8.87 4.27
CA ASN A 74 0.59 -7.77 3.41
C ASN A 74 -0.47 -6.65 3.35
N VAL A 75 -1.75 -7.01 3.22
CA VAL A 75 -2.86 -6.05 3.24
C VAL A 75 -2.90 -5.29 4.57
N ILE A 76 -2.72 -5.99 5.70
CA ILE A 76 -2.68 -5.34 7.02
C ILE A 76 -1.53 -4.33 7.09
N ARG A 77 -0.32 -4.72 6.69
CA ARG A 77 0.84 -3.81 6.67
C ARG A 77 0.61 -2.58 5.78
N MET A 78 0.01 -2.77 4.61
CA MET A 78 -0.34 -1.67 3.72
C MET A 78 -1.39 -0.72 4.34
N GLN A 79 -2.38 -1.27 5.06
CA GLN A 79 -3.38 -0.47 5.77
C GLN A 79 -2.77 0.36 6.90
N GLU A 80 -1.86 -0.22 7.67
CA GLU A 80 -1.12 0.48 8.72
C GLU A 80 -0.28 1.62 8.13
N PHE A 81 0.44 1.36 7.04
CA PHE A 81 1.22 2.37 6.35
C PHE A 81 0.34 3.50 5.82
N LYS A 82 -0.80 3.18 5.19
CA LYS A 82 -1.79 4.18 4.75
C LYS A 82 -2.29 5.03 5.92
N SER A 83 -2.58 4.42 7.07
CA SER A 83 -3.01 5.14 8.28
C SER A 83 -1.95 6.13 8.77
N LYS A 84 -0.66 5.73 8.75
CA LYS A 84 0.47 6.62 9.06
C LYS A 84 0.52 7.81 8.10
N LEU A 85 0.45 7.58 6.79
CA LEU A 85 0.45 8.65 5.79
C LEU A 85 -0.71 9.63 5.97
N GLU A 86 -1.91 9.12 6.27
CA GLU A 86 -3.07 9.97 6.54
C GLU A 86 -2.88 10.82 7.80
N GLN A 87 -2.26 10.26 8.84
CA GLN A 87 -1.93 11.00 10.06
C GLN A 87 -0.90 12.09 9.77
N THR A 88 0.20 11.78 9.10
CA THR A 88 1.21 12.76 8.70
C THR A 88 0.60 13.89 7.85
N ARG A 89 -0.33 13.55 6.93
CA ARG A 89 -1.06 14.55 6.15
C ARG A 89 -1.90 15.47 7.03
N ARG A 90 -2.60 14.93 8.03
CA ARG A 90 -3.38 15.73 9.00
C ARG A 90 -2.48 16.66 9.81
N ASP A 91 -1.32 16.18 10.24
CA ASP A 91 -0.35 16.97 11.02
C ASP A 91 0.25 18.11 10.20
N ILE A 92 0.55 17.88 8.92
CA ILE A 92 1.00 18.95 8.01
C ILE A 92 -0.11 20.00 7.82
N GLN A 93 -1.37 19.57 7.67
CA GLN A 93 -2.49 20.48 7.52
C GLN A 93 -2.75 21.31 8.79
N SER A 94 -2.63 20.70 9.96
CA SER A 94 -2.78 21.42 11.23
C SER A 94 -1.66 22.44 11.43
N ALA A 95 -0.40 22.06 11.17
CA ALA A 95 0.75 22.98 11.21
C ALA A 95 0.58 24.17 10.26
N LYS A 96 0.10 23.95 9.03
CA LYS A 96 -0.22 25.03 8.07
C LYS A 96 -1.31 25.96 8.61
N ARG A 97 -2.37 25.42 9.22
CA ARG A 97 -3.43 26.24 9.84
C ARG A 97 -2.90 27.09 10.98
N VAL A 98 -2.12 26.50 11.88
CA VAL A 98 -1.52 27.22 13.03
C VAL A 98 -0.61 28.35 12.54
N LYS A 99 0.25 28.07 11.53
CA LYS A 99 1.09 29.10 10.90
C LYS A 99 0.26 30.25 10.34
N ASN A 100 -0.79 29.96 9.57
CA ASN A 100 -1.65 30.99 9.00
C ASN A 100 -2.38 31.82 10.08
N VAL A 101 -2.84 31.19 11.16
CA VAL A 101 -3.44 31.90 12.30
C VAL A 101 -2.41 32.81 12.97
N TYR A 102 -1.20 32.34 13.19
CA TYR A 102 -0.12 33.14 13.78
C TYR A 102 0.25 34.34 12.90
N GLU A 103 0.41 34.14 11.59
CA GLU A 103 0.70 35.21 10.63
C GLU A 103 -0.43 36.25 10.58
N ASN A 104 -1.70 35.80 10.56
CA ASN A 104 -2.85 36.70 10.58
C ASN A 104 -2.95 37.51 11.88
N SER A 105 -2.74 36.87 13.03
CA SER A 105 -2.73 37.55 14.34
C SER A 105 -1.57 38.56 14.44
N TYR A 106 -0.40 38.23 13.89
CA TYR A 106 0.75 39.13 13.85
C TYR A 106 0.49 40.36 12.97
N ILE A 107 -0.08 40.16 11.77
CA ILE A 107 -0.47 41.26 10.86
C ILE A 107 -1.52 42.17 11.52
N GLN A 108 -2.52 41.61 12.19
CA GLN A 108 -3.53 42.40 12.90
C GLN A 108 -2.92 43.17 14.08
N GLY A 109 -2.08 42.54 14.90
CA GLY A 109 -1.41 43.20 16.02
C GLY A 109 -0.49 44.36 15.59
N PHE A 110 0.27 44.20 14.50
CA PHE A 110 1.08 45.27 13.93
C PHE A 110 0.24 46.36 13.25
N GLY A 111 -0.83 45.99 12.55
CA GLY A 111 -1.76 46.92 11.92
C GLY A 111 -2.45 47.85 12.92
N TYR A 112 -2.90 47.31 14.05
CA TYR A 112 -3.46 48.11 15.16
C TYR A 112 -2.43 49.04 15.80
N PHE A 113 -1.15 48.64 15.89
CA PHE A 113 -0.08 49.48 16.43
C PHE A 113 0.28 50.67 15.53
N ILE A 114 0.21 50.50 14.21
CA ILE A 114 0.51 51.59 13.24
C ILE A 114 -0.66 52.59 13.16
N ASP A 115 -1.91 52.13 13.30
CA ASP A 115 -3.10 52.99 13.19
C ASP A 115 -3.40 53.77 14.49
N SER A 116 -2.98 53.25 15.66
CA SER A 116 -3.12 53.93 16.96
C SER A 116 -2.08 55.03 17.24
N HIS A 117 -1.14 55.25 16.31
CA HIS A 117 -0.11 56.28 16.38
C HIS A 117 -0.29 57.43 15.37
N LYS A 118 -1.49 57.59 14.79
CA LYS A 118 -1.91 58.77 14.01
C LYS A 118 -2.94 59.59 14.77
#